data_AF-A0A3M9MN98-F1
#
_entry.id   AF-A0A3M9MN98-F1
#
_cell.length_a   1.000
_cell.length_b   1.000
_cell.length_c   1.000
_cell.angle_alpha   90.00
_cell.angle_beta   90.00
_cell.angle_gamma   90.00
#
_symmetry.space_group_name_H-M   'P 1'
#
loop_
_entity.id
_entity.type
_entity.pdbx_description
1 polymer ?
#
loop_
_entity_poly.entity_id
_entity_poly.type
_entity_poly.pdbx_seq_one_letter_code
_entity_poly.pdbx_strand_id
1 'polypeptide(L)'
;MTKHNLSFLWLGLSLFFFASCEPEKLERGKEMAVEAERHKVKRITQEDMEKQALLAGDTIIRLVEGAFLQLAESQPKEQALFVAQPDKLPTVNSILQRYKATLQRKTFASETEAKQFLTQNQLLSTDGKPMPHVELQVREGLFQYQRPIEIRRRNCASCDEPSLLDYTSTSLEQLRVFSAQGRPDGAEEGQVRGVWVISFPRQKVIEQITLKTKPSRRGRGGLFGSKPDSTKSEQKP
;
A
#
# COMPACT_ATOMS: atom_id res chain seq x y z
N MET A 1 -16.70 -50.38 71.83
CA MET A 1 -17.22 -50.02 70.49
C MET A 1 -17.71 -48.57 70.51
N THR A 2 -17.56 -47.85 69.39
CA THR A 2 -18.09 -46.50 69.07
C THR A 2 -17.23 -45.26 69.43
N LYS A 3 -16.18 -45.00 68.63
CA LYS A 3 -15.47 -43.71 68.53
C LYS A 3 -15.02 -43.44 67.08
N HIS A 4 -15.95 -43.32 66.13
CA HIS A 4 -15.59 -42.96 64.75
C HIS A 4 -16.59 -42.06 64.00
N ASN A 5 -17.68 -41.60 64.64
CA ASN A 5 -18.75 -40.88 63.93
C ASN A 5 -18.72 -39.35 64.03
N LEU A 6 -17.74 -38.74 64.71
CA LEU A 6 -17.74 -37.27 64.91
C LEU A 6 -16.85 -36.49 63.93
N SER A 7 -15.89 -37.14 63.25
CA SER A 7 -14.93 -36.43 62.39
C SER A 7 -15.40 -36.21 60.95
N PHE A 8 -16.45 -36.90 60.49
CA PHE A 8 -16.98 -36.75 59.13
C PHE A 8 -17.95 -35.58 58.97
N LEU A 9 -18.47 -35.03 60.07
CA LEU A 9 -19.44 -33.93 60.01
C LEU A 9 -18.78 -32.56 59.85
N TRP A 10 -17.47 -32.45 60.12
CA TRP A 10 -16.73 -31.17 60.03
C TRP A 10 -16.08 -30.94 58.66
N LEU A 11 -15.91 -31.97 57.82
CA LEU A 11 -15.35 -31.82 56.47
C LEU A 11 -16.38 -31.37 55.43
N GLY A 12 -17.68 -31.58 55.67
CA GLY A 12 -18.75 -31.15 54.76
C GLY A 12 -19.06 -29.65 54.81
N LEU A 13 -18.78 -28.98 55.93
CA LEU A 13 -19.14 -27.57 56.14
C LEU A 13 -18.13 -26.58 55.53
N SER A 14 -16.91 -27.04 55.26
CA SER A 14 -15.86 -26.22 54.63
C SER A 14 -16.05 -26.05 53.11
N LEU A 15 -16.80 -26.92 52.45
CA LEU A 15 -16.95 -26.87 50.98
C LEU A 15 -18.02 -25.87 50.52
N PHE A 16 -18.90 -25.42 51.41
CA PHE A 16 -19.98 -24.48 51.06
C PHE A 16 -19.59 -23.00 51.11
N PHE A 17 -18.44 -22.65 51.71
CA PHE A 17 -17.98 -21.25 51.74
C PHE A 17 -17.24 -20.79 50.48
N PHE A 18 -16.92 -21.69 49.54
CA PHE A 18 -16.27 -21.33 48.27
C PHE A 18 -17.21 -21.31 47.06
N ALA A 19 -18.50 -21.64 47.24
CA ALA A 19 -19.47 -21.76 46.13
C ALA A 19 -20.26 -20.47 45.84
N SER A 20 -19.96 -19.34 46.50
CA SER A 20 -20.77 -18.11 46.38
C SER A 20 -19.97 -16.84 46.12
N CYS A 21 -18.87 -16.97 45.38
CA CYS A 21 -18.26 -15.84 44.69
C CYS A 21 -18.55 -16.01 43.20
N GLU A 22 -19.82 -15.89 42.82
CA GLU A 22 -20.19 -15.79 41.40
C GLU A 22 -19.74 -14.41 40.94
N PRO A 23 -18.77 -14.30 40.01
CA PRO A 23 -18.26 -13.00 39.58
C PRO A 23 -19.41 -12.22 38.96
N GLU A 24 -19.67 -11.04 39.54
CA GLU A 24 -20.69 -10.12 39.09
C GLU A 24 -20.56 -9.91 37.57
N LYS A 25 -21.61 -10.25 36.83
CA LYS A 25 -21.61 -10.16 35.37
C LYS A 25 -21.51 -8.69 35.00
N LEU A 26 -20.33 -8.25 34.58
CA LEU A 26 -20.10 -6.93 34.01
C LEU A 26 -21.10 -6.69 32.87
N GLU A 27 -22.12 -5.85 33.12
CA GLU A 27 -23.21 -5.54 32.18
C GLU A 27 -22.70 -5.00 30.83
N ARG A 28 -21.44 -4.53 30.78
CA ARG A 28 -20.78 -3.95 29.61
C ARG A 28 -19.57 -4.75 29.10
N GLY A 29 -19.46 -6.04 29.42
CA GLY A 29 -18.32 -6.88 28.99
C GLY A 29 -18.05 -6.86 27.48
N LYS A 30 -19.11 -6.74 26.65
CA LYS A 30 -18.97 -6.59 25.19
C LYS A 30 -18.42 -5.22 24.78
N GLU A 31 -18.82 -4.14 25.45
CA GLU A 31 -18.33 -2.79 25.17
C GLU A 31 -16.87 -2.63 25.62
N MET A 32 -16.52 -3.22 26.76
CA MET A 32 -15.14 -3.24 27.27
C MET A 32 -14.20 -4.12 26.44
N ALA A 33 -14.67 -5.25 25.90
CA ALA A 33 -13.87 -6.04 24.95
C ALA A 33 -13.58 -5.25 23.67
N VAL A 34 -14.58 -4.51 23.16
CA VAL A 34 -14.42 -3.64 22.01
C VAL A 34 -13.50 -2.46 22.32
N GLU A 35 -13.56 -1.88 23.52
CA GLU A 35 -12.63 -0.84 23.96
C GLU A 35 -11.20 -1.37 24.18
N ALA A 36 -11.04 -2.56 24.74
CA ALA A 36 -9.73 -3.21 24.89
C ALA A 36 -9.10 -3.52 23.52
N GLU A 37 -9.88 -3.97 22.54
CA GLU A 37 -9.43 -4.10 21.16
C GLU A 37 -9.08 -2.74 20.52
N ARG A 38 -9.84 -1.68 20.83
CA ARG A 38 -9.54 -0.29 20.38
C ARG A 38 -8.24 0.25 20.98
N HIS A 39 -7.87 -0.18 22.19
CA HIS A 39 -6.63 0.21 22.87
C HIS A 39 -5.45 -0.73 22.55
N LYS A 40 -5.63 -1.76 21.72
CA LYS A 40 -4.54 -2.61 21.26
C LYS A 40 -3.64 -1.81 20.32
N VAL A 41 -2.54 -1.29 20.86
CA VAL A 41 -1.49 -0.60 20.10
C VAL A 41 -0.92 -1.60 19.08
N LYS A 42 -1.33 -1.47 17.81
CA LYS A 42 -0.73 -2.24 16.72
C LYS A 42 0.72 -1.77 16.57
N ARG A 43 1.67 -2.66 16.88
CA ARG A 43 3.09 -2.44 16.62
C ARG A 43 3.26 -2.40 15.11
N ILE A 44 3.75 -1.28 14.58
CA ILE A 44 4.07 -1.15 13.16
C ILE A 44 5.39 -1.87 12.93
N THR A 45 5.36 -2.94 12.14
CA THR A 45 6.55 -3.71 11.78
C THR A 45 7.29 -3.06 10.61
N GLN A 46 8.52 -3.50 10.33
CA GLN A 46 9.23 -3.06 9.13
C GLN A 46 8.51 -3.51 7.85
N GLU A 47 8.02 -4.75 7.83
CA GLU A 47 7.23 -5.31 6.73
C GLU A 47 5.98 -4.46 6.41
N ASP A 48 5.28 -3.96 7.45
CA ASP A 48 4.14 -3.05 7.26
C ASP A 48 4.55 -1.74 6.57
N MET A 49 5.71 -1.20 6.94
CA MET A 49 6.27 0.01 6.34
C MET A 49 6.68 -0.22 4.89
N GLU A 50 7.39 -1.32 4.60
CA GLU A 50 7.81 -1.69 3.24
C GLU A 50 6.60 -1.91 2.34
N LYS A 51 5.58 -2.63 2.83
CA LYS A 51 4.32 -2.83 2.11
C LYS A 51 3.61 -1.50 1.81
N GLN A 52 3.56 -0.60 2.78
CA GLN A 52 2.94 0.72 2.57
C GLN A 52 3.74 1.57 1.57
N ALA A 53 5.08 1.54 1.64
CA ALA A 53 5.94 2.23 0.68
C ALA A 53 5.80 1.64 -0.73
N LEU A 54 5.71 0.31 -0.86
CA LEU A 54 5.48 -0.39 -2.13
C LEU A 54 4.15 0.02 -2.76
N LEU A 55 3.07 0.01 -1.99
CA LEU A 55 1.75 0.47 -2.45
C LEU A 55 1.76 1.94 -2.88
N ALA A 56 2.45 2.81 -2.13
CA ALA A 56 2.59 4.22 -2.47
C ALA A 56 3.38 4.41 -3.76
N GLY A 57 4.52 3.72 -3.90
CA GLY A 57 5.35 3.73 -5.11
C GLY A 57 4.57 3.26 -6.34
N ASP A 58 3.89 2.12 -6.26
CA ASP A 58 3.08 1.59 -7.35
C ASP A 58 1.96 2.55 -7.77
N THR A 59 1.34 3.23 -6.80
CA THR A 59 0.31 4.24 -7.08
C THR A 59 0.90 5.43 -7.84
N ILE A 60 2.04 5.96 -7.39
CA ILE A 60 2.74 7.06 -8.06
C ILE A 60 3.11 6.67 -9.49
N ILE A 61 3.73 5.50 -9.68
CA ILE A 61 4.17 5.06 -11.01
C ILE A 61 2.99 4.82 -11.95
N ARG A 62 1.89 4.23 -11.48
CA ARG A 62 0.67 4.07 -12.31
C ARG A 62 0.10 5.42 -12.75
N LEU A 63 0.15 6.44 -11.90
CA LEU A 63 -0.32 7.78 -12.27
C LEU A 63 0.60 8.45 -13.30
N VAL A 64 1.92 8.27 -13.16
CA VAL A 64 2.89 8.76 -14.15
C VAL A 64 2.69 8.05 -15.49
N GLU A 65 2.70 6.71 -15.51
CA GLU A 65 2.51 5.90 -16.72
C GLU A 65 1.16 6.23 -17.39
N GLY A 66 0.08 6.36 -16.60
CA GLY A 66 -1.25 6.74 -17.09
C GLY A 66 -1.30 8.13 -17.69
N ALA A 67 -0.65 9.12 -17.07
CA ALA A 67 -0.53 10.46 -17.64
C ALA A 67 0.27 10.43 -18.95
N PHE A 68 1.38 9.69 -19.01
CA PHE A 68 2.19 9.58 -20.22
C PHE A 68 1.42 8.91 -21.36
N LEU A 69 0.60 7.91 -21.05
CA LEU A 69 -0.34 7.33 -22.01
C LEU A 69 -1.28 8.40 -22.56
N GLN A 70 -1.93 9.17 -21.70
CA GLN A 70 -2.84 10.26 -22.11
C GLN A 70 -2.14 11.32 -22.98
N LEU A 71 -0.91 11.69 -22.65
CA LEU A 71 -0.09 12.61 -23.46
C LEU A 71 0.27 12.01 -24.82
N ALA A 72 0.57 10.71 -24.84
CA ALA A 72 0.79 9.96 -26.06
C ALA A 72 -0.48 9.79 -26.92
N GLU A 73 -1.67 10.12 -26.42
CA GLU A 73 -2.90 10.13 -27.23
C GLU A 73 -3.25 11.54 -27.69
N SER A 74 -3.26 12.49 -26.75
CA SER A 74 -3.86 13.82 -26.95
C SER A 74 -3.02 14.81 -27.77
N GLN A 75 -1.70 14.60 -27.91
CA GLN A 75 -0.77 15.48 -28.66
C GLN A 75 -0.64 16.97 -28.24
N PRO A 76 -0.93 17.42 -27.00
CA PRO A 76 -0.69 18.82 -26.66
C PRO A 76 0.80 19.09 -26.48
N LYS A 77 1.39 19.89 -27.39
CA LYS A 77 2.81 20.32 -27.32
C LYS A 77 3.15 20.98 -25.98
N GLU A 78 2.20 21.69 -25.37
CA GLU A 78 2.36 22.38 -24.09
C GLU A 78 2.62 21.43 -22.92
N GLN A 79 2.16 20.17 -23.01
CA GLN A 79 2.30 19.20 -21.94
C GLN A 79 3.53 18.28 -22.12
N ALA A 80 4.31 18.48 -23.19
CA ALA A 80 5.57 17.75 -23.41
C ALA A 80 6.58 17.99 -22.28
N LEU A 81 6.52 19.13 -21.59
CA LEU A 81 7.37 19.46 -20.44
C LEU A 81 7.23 18.43 -19.31
N PHE A 82 6.05 17.83 -19.14
CA PHE A 82 5.80 16.84 -18.09
C PHE A 82 6.44 15.47 -18.40
N VAL A 83 6.79 15.20 -19.66
CA VAL A 83 7.52 13.98 -20.04
C VAL A 83 8.96 14.03 -19.53
N ALA A 84 9.57 15.22 -19.56
CA ALA A 84 10.88 15.46 -18.95
C ALA A 84 10.81 15.48 -17.42
N GLN A 85 9.73 16.04 -16.86
CA GLN A 85 9.58 16.27 -15.42
C GLN A 85 8.27 15.65 -14.87
N PRO A 86 8.23 14.32 -14.69
CA PRO A 86 7.03 13.63 -14.19
C PRO A 86 6.63 14.03 -12.77
N ASP A 87 7.57 14.55 -11.98
CA ASP A 87 7.33 15.07 -10.63
C ASP A 87 6.48 16.34 -10.62
N LYS A 88 6.43 17.08 -11.74
CA LYS A 88 5.62 18.30 -11.88
C LYS A 88 4.16 18.03 -12.26
N LEU A 89 3.81 16.81 -12.64
CA LEU A 89 2.41 16.45 -12.90
C LEU A 89 1.56 16.71 -11.64
N PRO A 90 0.47 17.49 -11.70
CA PRO A 90 -0.25 17.93 -10.50
C PRO A 90 -0.71 16.79 -9.58
N THR A 91 -1.22 15.70 -10.16
CA THR A 91 -1.67 14.51 -9.42
C THR A 91 -0.50 13.81 -8.74
N VAL A 92 0.61 13.61 -9.46
CA VAL A 92 1.85 12.99 -8.95
C VAL A 92 2.46 13.84 -7.85
N ASN A 93 2.62 15.15 -8.09
CA ASN A 93 3.16 16.12 -7.14
C ASN A 93 2.37 16.10 -5.83
N SER A 94 1.03 16.09 -5.89
CA SER A 94 0.19 16.05 -4.68
C SER A 94 0.49 14.84 -3.77
N ILE A 95 0.80 13.69 -4.37
CA ILE A 95 1.15 12.47 -3.63
C ILE A 95 2.59 12.53 -3.16
N LEU A 96 3.53 12.97 -4.00
CA LEU A 96 4.93 13.17 -3.60
C LEU A 96 5.01 14.11 -2.39
N GLN A 97 4.28 15.23 -2.39
CA GLN A 97 4.23 16.16 -1.25
C GLN A 97 3.63 15.53 0.00
N ARG A 98 2.55 14.75 -0.14
CA ARG A 98 1.92 14.04 0.98
C ARG A 98 2.92 13.14 1.72
N TYR A 99 3.77 12.45 0.97
CA TYR A 99 4.80 11.57 1.52
C TYR A 99 6.15 12.28 1.78
N LYS A 100 6.32 13.55 1.38
CA LYS A 100 7.62 14.20 1.23
C LYS A 100 8.62 13.34 0.46
N ALA A 101 8.15 12.69 -0.59
CA ALA A 101 8.92 11.75 -1.41
C ALA A 101 9.59 12.46 -2.59
N THR A 102 10.70 11.90 -3.06
CA THR A 102 11.40 12.36 -4.27
C THR A 102 11.32 11.30 -5.36
N LEU A 103 10.88 11.69 -6.55
CA LEU A 103 10.83 10.81 -7.72
C LEU A 103 12.04 11.06 -8.61
N GLN A 104 12.74 9.99 -8.99
CA GLN A 104 13.84 10.02 -9.94
C GLN A 104 13.62 8.94 -11.00
N ARG A 105 14.09 9.25 -12.21
CA ARG A 105 14.11 8.33 -13.34
C ARG A 105 15.56 8.09 -13.72
N LYS A 106 16.01 6.84 -13.64
CA LYS A 106 17.34 6.44 -14.11
C LYS A 106 17.18 5.66 -15.41
N THR A 107 17.97 6.02 -16.41
CA THR A 107 17.96 5.39 -17.74
C THR A 107 19.22 4.56 -17.91
N PHE A 108 19.13 3.48 -18.69
CA PHE A 108 20.26 2.63 -19.05
C PHE A 108 20.63 2.85 -20.51
N ALA A 109 21.92 2.88 -20.80
CA ALA A 109 22.40 2.99 -22.17
C ALA A 109 22.24 1.67 -22.94
N SER A 110 22.39 0.53 -22.25
CA SER A 110 22.34 -0.81 -22.84
C SER A 110 21.54 -1.81 -22.00
N GLU A 111 21.14 -2.92 -22.64
CA GLU A 111 20.48 -4.04 -21.97
C GLU A 111 21.41 -4.74 -20.97
N THR A 112 22.72 -4.77 -21.24
CA THR A 112 23.72 -5.35 -20.32
C THR A 112 23.80 -4.54 -19.02
N GLU A 113 23.78 -3.21 -19.11
CA GLU A 113 23.74 -2.31 -17.95
C GLU A 113 22.44 -2.52 -17.16
N ALA A 114 21.30 -2.62 -17.86
CA ALA A 114 20.02 -2.92 -17.23
C ALA A 114 20.05 -4.24 -16.46
N LYS A 115 20.48 -5.34 -17.10
CA LYS A 115 20.57 -6.66 -16.45
C LYS A 115 21.46 -6.64 -15.21
N GLN A 116 22.63 -5.99 -15.31
CA GLN A 116 23.55 -5.87 -14.19
C GLN A 116 22.91 -5.09 -13.04
N PHE A 117 22.26 -3.96 -13.32
CA PHE A 117 21.57 -3.17 -12.30
C PHE A 117 20.42 -3.94 -11.65
N LEU A 118 19.57 -4.62 -12.44
CA LEU A 118 18.44 -5.40 -11.92
C LEU A 118 18.91 -6.54 -11.01
N THR A 119 20.00 -7.21 -11.38
CA THR A 119 20.59 -8.30 -10.59
C THR A 119 21.15 -7.79 -9.26
N GLN A 120 21.90 -6.68 -9.31
CA GLN A 120 22.51 -6.09 -8.11
C GLN A 120 21.47 -5.56 -7.11
N ASN A 121 20.35 -5.04 -7.59
CA ASN A 121 19.30 -4.44 -6.76
C ASN A 121 18.12 -5.39 -6.49
N GLN A 122 18.26 -6.69 -6.78
CA GLN A 122 17.24 -7.71 -6.53
C GLN A 122 15.88 -7.39 -7.17
N LEU A 123 15.90 -6.78 -8.36
CA LEU A 123 14.70 -6.38 -9.11
C LEU A 123 14.19 -7.46 -10.07
N LEU A 124 14.65 -8.71 -9.90
CA LEU A 124 14.25 -9.86 -10.70
C LEU A 124 13.53 -10.87 -9.81
N SER A 125 12.40 -11.38 -10.28
CA SER A 125 11.70 -12.50 -9.65
C SER A 125 12.49 -13.81 -9.81
N THR A 126 12.03 -14.87 -9.15
CA THR A 126 12.55 -16.24 -9.37
C THR A 126 12.50 -16.67 -10.83
N ASP A 127 11.46 -16.21 -11.55
CA ASP A 127 11.26 -16.52 -12.97
C ASP A 127 12.04 -15.57 -13.90
N GLY A 128 12.91 -14.72 -13.36
CA GLY A 128 13.68 -13.73 -14.11
C GLY A 128 12.88 -12.53 -14.62
N LYS A 129 11.64 -12.32 -14.16
CA LYS A 129 10.81 -11.18 -14.56
C LYS A 129 11.13 -9.94 -13.73
N PRO A 130 11.18 -8.73 -14.32
CA PRO A 130 11.40 -7.52 -13.55
C PRO A 130 10.24 -7.28 -12.57
N MET A 131 10.57 -6.95 -11.32
CA MET A 131 9.58 -6.70 -10.27
C MET A 131 9.95 -5.47 -9.44
N PRO A 132 8.96 -4.75 -8.88
CA PRO A 132 9.23 -3.66 -7.97
C PRO A 132 9.79 -4.19 -6.65
N HIS A 133 10.70 -3.43 -6.04
CA HIS A 133 11.31 -3.73 -4.75
C HIS A 133 11.34 -2.49 -3.86
N VAL A 134 11.34 -2.70 -2.55
CA VAL A 134 11.52 -1.63 -1.56
C VAL A 134 12.60 -2.07 -0.59
N GLU A 135 13.60 -1.22 -0.40
CA GLU A 135 14.66 -1.42 0.57
C GLU A 135 14.68 -0.29 1.60
N LEU A 136 14.90 -0.62 2.87
CA LEU A 136 15.13 0.37 3.93
C LEU A 136 16.61 0.75 3.99
N GLN A 137 16.93 1.98 3.61
CA GLN A 137 18.24 2.57 3.86
C GLN A 137 18.34 3.06 5.29
N VAL A 138 18.77 2.17 6.19
CA VAL A 138 18.80 2.40 7.66
C VAL A 138 19.59 3.66 8.03
N ARG A 139 20.72 3.92 7.35
CA ARG A 139 21.59 5.08 7.63
C ARG A 139 20.91 6.41 7.35
N GLU A 140 20.10 6.47 6.31
CA GLU A 140 19.44 7.70 5.86
C GLU A 140 18.01 7.84 6.42
N GLY A 141 17.45 6.74 6.96
CA GLY A 141 16.08 6.71 7.43
C GLY A 141 15.07 6.83 6.28
N LEU A 142 15.43 6.36 5.10
CA LEU A 142 14.64 6.41 3.87
C LEU A 142 14.26 5.01 3.41
N PHE A 143 13.03 4.84 2.92
CA PHE A 143 12.67 3.70 2.09
C PHE A 143 12.90 4.06 0.63
N GLN A 144 13.66 3.24 -0.07
CA GLN A 144 13.89 3.38 -1.49
C GLN A 144 13.04 2.36 -2.24
N TYR A 145 12.00 2.84 -2.92
CA TYR A 145 11.22 2.07 -3.86
C TYR A 145 11.91 2.12 -5.23
N GLN A 146 12.03 0.96 -5.87
CA GLN A 146 12.58 0.83 -7.21
C GLN A 146 11.62 0.02 -8.08
N ARG A 147 11.35 0.50 -9.30
CA ARG A 147 10.52 -0.24 -10.27
C ARG A 147 11.13 -0.17 -11.68
N PRO A 148 11.44 -1.31 -12.31
CA PRO A 148 11.92 -1.37 -13.68
C PRO A 148 10.96 -0.70 -14.66
N ILE A 149 11.52 0.00 -15.64
CA ILE A 149 10.80 0.64 -16.74
C ILE A 149 10.95 -0.23 -17.98
N GLU A 150 9.90 -0.94 -18.32
CA GLU A 150 9.83 -1.79 -19.50
C GLU A 150 9.20 -1.03 -20.67
N ILE A 151 9.70 -1.31 -21.88
CA ILE A 151 9.04 -0.91 -23.11
C ILE A 151 7.75 -1.71 -23.22
N ARG A 152 6.63 -1.01 -23.40
CA ARG A 152 5.31 -1.64 -23.54
C ARG A 152 4.74 -1.37 -24.90
N ARG A 153 4.07 -2.38 -25.46
CA ARG A 153 3.24 -2.18 -26.63
C ARG A 153 1.99 -1.39 -26.26
N ARG A 154 1.67 -0.42 -27.11
CA ARG A 154 0.43 0.33 -27.06
C ARG A 154 -0.52 -0.18 -28.12
N ASN A 155 -1.70 -0.61 -27.68
CA ASN A 155 -2.83 -0.90 -28.55
C ASN A 155 -3.77 0.30 -28.50
N CYS A 156 -3.60 1.24 -29.43
CA CYS A 156 -4.57 2.31 -29.62
C CYS A 156 -5.62 1.88 -30.64
N ALA A 157 -6.90 1.98 -30.27
CA ALA A 157 -8.00 1.65 -31.17
C ALA A 157 -8.02 2.51 -32.46
N SER A 158 -7.37 3.67 -32.41
CA SER A 158 -7.30 4.64 -33.51
C SER A 158 -5.95 4.64 -34.26
N CYS A 159 -5.02 3.75 -33.92
CA CYS A 159 -3.72 3.68 -34.61
C CYS A 159 -3.73 2.52 -35.61
N ASP A 160 -3.33 2.79 -36.84
CA ASP A 160 -3.19 1.75 -37.88
C ASP A 160 -2.02 0.81 -37.58
N GLU A 161 -1.01 1.28 -36.84
CA GLU A 161 0.19 0.51 -36.49
C GLU A 161 0.40 0.43 -34.97
N PRO A 162 0.87 -0.71 -34.45
CA PRO A 162 1.24 -0.84 -33.05
C PRO A 162 2.45 0.04 -32.73
N SER A 163 2.30 0.96 -31.79
CA SER A 163 3.40 1.79 -31.30
C SER A 163 3.99 1.20 -30.01
N LEU A 164 5.30 1.32 -29.85
CA LEU A 164 5.96 1.02 -28.58
C LEU A 164 6.05 2.31 -27.75
N LEU A 165 5.95 2.16 -26.43
CA LEU A 165 6.08 3.27 -25.49
C LEU A 165 7.35 3.10 -24.66
N ASP A 166 8.20 4.12 -24.71
CA ASP A 166 9.38 4.21 -23.86
C ASP A 166 9.18 5.32 -22.81
N TYR A 167 8.78 4.93 -21.60
CA TYR A 167 8.60 5.84 -20.47
C TYR A 167 9.90 6.47 -19.96
N THR A 168 11.07 6.07 -20.47
CA THR A 168 12.36 6.71 -20.17
C THR A 168 12.60 7.99 -20.94
N SER A 169 11.84 8.20 -22.02
CA SER A 169 11.95 9.35 -22.90
C SER A 169 11.76 10.68 -22.18
N THR A 170 12.52 11.69 -22.63
CA THR A 170 12.44 13.06 -22.09
C THR A 170 11.53 13.97 -22.93
N SER A 171 11.21 13.57 -24.16
CA SER A 171 10.36 14.31 -25.09
C SER A 171 9.14 13.49 -25.52
N LEU A 172 8.07 14.18 -25.92
CA LEU A 172 6.83 13.53 -26.38
C LEU A 172 7.03 12.75 -27.68
N GLU A 173 7.93 13.21 -28.54
CA GLU A 173 8.29 12.53 -29.80
C GLU A 173 8.99 11.20 -29.52
N GLN A 174 9.94 11.17 -28.58
CA GLN A 174 10.64 9.94 -28.18
C GLN A 174 9.77 8.99 -27.37
N LEU A 175 8.82 9.52 -26.58
CA LEU A 175 7.89 8.72 -25.79
C LEU A 175 7.12 7.75 -26.69
N ARG A 176 6.81 8.17 -27.92
CA ARG A 176 6.25 7.33 -28.97
C ARG A 176 7.39 6.80 -29.82
N VAL A 177 7.78 5.57 -29.55
CA VAL A 177 8.72 4.82 -30.37
C VAL A 177 7.95 4.40 -31.63
N PHE A 178 7.78 5.33 -32.58
CA PHE A 178 7.07 5.11 -33.84
C PHE A 178 7.91 4.24 -34.74
N SER A 179 7.49 2.99 -34.95
CA SER A 179 8.09 2.15 -35.98
C SER A 179 7.43 2.42 -37.33
N ALA A 180 7.54 3.63 -37.90
CA ALA A 180 7.08 3.84 -39.27
C ALA A 180 7.82 2.93 -40.29
N GLN A 181 8.96 2.36 -39.90
CA GLN A 181 9.81 1.46 -40.70
C GLN A 181 10.39 0.27 -39.91
N GLY A 182 9.82 -0.07 -38.73
CA GLY A 182 10.30 -1.22 -37.94
C GLY A 182 11.60 -0.94 -37.18
N ARG A 183 11.48 -0.75 -35.86
CA ARG A 183 12.54 -0.60 -34.85
C ARG A 183 13.23 0.77 -34.78
N PRO A 184 12.71 1.70 -33.96
CA PRO A 184 13.54 2.78 -33.44
C PRO A 184 14.56 2.14 -32.51
N ASP A 185 15.84 2.26 -32.85
CA ASP A 185 16.99 1.88 -32.03
C ASP A 185 17.08 0.41 -31.57
N GLY A 186 16.37 -0.51 -32.24
CA GLY A 186 16.43 -1.95 -31.90
C GLY A 186 15.74 -2.31 -30.59
N ALA A 187 14.84 -1.46 -30.11
CA ALA A 187 14.15 -1.67 -28.84
C ALA A 187 12.97 -2.66 -28.98
N GLU A 188 12.87 -3.61 -28.05
CA GLU A 188 11.87 -4.69 -28.09
C GLU A 188 10.84 -4.55 -26.96
N GLU A 189 9.62 -5.06 -27.18
CA GLU A 189 8.61 -5.15 -26.13
C GLU A 189 9.13 -5.98 -24.95
N GLY A 190 8.95 -5.48 -23.73
CA GLY A 190 9.46 -6.10 -22.50
C GLY A 190 10.91 -5.77 -22.17
N GLN A 191 11.65 -5.07 -23.05
CA GLN A 191 13.01 -4.64 -22.74
C GLN A 191 13.00 -3.59 -21.63
N VAL A 192 13.86 -3.76 -20.63
CA VAL A 192 14.05 -2.77 -19.55
C VAL A 192 15.00 -1.68 -20.01
N ARG A 193 14.53 -0.43 -20.02
CA ARG A 193 15.30 0.77 -20.43
C ARG A 193 15.69 1.68 -19.27
N GLY A 194 15.08 1.47 -18.11
CA GLY A 194 15.35 2.30 -16.95
C GLY A 194 14.76 1.74 -15.68
N VAL A 195 14.82 2.54 -14.62
CA VAL A 195 14.22 2.27 -13.32
C VAL A 195 13.66 3.56 -12.75
N TRP A 196 12.44 3.48 -12.24
CA TRP A 196 11.89 4.50 -11.36
C TRP A 196 12.44 4.30 -9.96
N VAL A 197 12.95 5.37 -9.36
CA VAL A 197 13.43 5.38 -7.98
C VAL A 197 12.62 6.40 -7.20
N ILE A 198 12.00 5.99 -6.11
CA ILE A 198 11.25 6.87 -5.22
C ILE A 198 11.78 6.72 -3.81
N SER A 199 12.21 7.83 -3.20
CA SER A 199 12.68 7.85 -1.82
C SER A 199 11.59 8.38 -0.90
N PHE A 200 11.22 7.60 0.12
CA PHE A 200 10.22 7.95 1.12
C PHE A 200 10.86 8.10 2.50
N PRO A 201 10.69 9.24 3.18
CA PRO A 201 11.08 9.36 4.59
C PRO A 201 10.33 8.36 5.46
N ARG A 202 11.05 7.58 6.28
CA ARG A 202 10.46 6.56 7.17
C ARG A 202 9.33 7.12 8.03
N GLN A 203 9.53 8.32 8.60
CA GLN A 203 8.53 8.99 9.44
C GLN A 203 7.21 9.21 8.70
N LYS A 204 7.27 9.55 7.41
CA LYS A 204 6.08 9.81 6.60
C LYS A 204 5.34 8.54 6.23
N VAL A 205 6.05 7.44 6.00
CA VAL A 205 5.42 6.12 5.83
C VAL A 205 4.66 5.72 7.09
N ILE A 206 5.27 5.87 8.27
CA ILE A 206 4.62 5.58 9.56
C ILE A 206 3.37 6.44 9.78
N GLU A 207 3.46 7.75 9.47
CA GLU A 207 2.33 8.66 9.56
C GLU A 207 1.15 8.17 8.69
N GLN A 208 1.40 7.70 7.47
CA GLN A 208 0.32 7.20 6.61
C GLN A 208 -0.31 5.88 7.09
N ILE A 209 0.47 5.02 7.75
CA ILE A 209 -0.07 3.79 8.38
C ILE A 209 -0.98 4.17 9.56
N THR A 210 -0.54 5.13 10.38
CA THR A 210 -1.29 5.56 11.57
C THR A 210 -2.52 6.41 11.21
N LEU A 211 -2.46 7.26 10.18
CA LEU A 211 -3.60 8.08 9.74
C LEU A 211 -4.80 7.24 9.27
N LYS A 212 -4.56 6.03 8.72
CA LYS A 212 -5.63 5.09 8.34
C LYS A 212 -6.48 4.60 9.54
N THR A 213 -6.15 4.97 10.77
CA THR A 213 -6.83 4.52 11.99
C THR A 213 -7.75 5.56 12.66
N LYS A 214 -8.13 6.67 12.01
CA LYS A 214 -9.24 7.49 12.53
C LYS A 214 -10.58 6.90 12.06
N PRO A 215 -11.30 6.08 12.86
CA PRO A 215 -12.64 5.64 12.51
C PRO A 215 -13.56 6.84 12.35
N SER A 216 -14.44 6.79 11.35
CA SER A 216 -15.48 7.79 11.16
C SER A 216 -16.30 7.91 12.45
N ARG A 217 -16.54 9.14 12.92
CA ARG A 217 -17.49 9.43 14.01
C ARG A 217 -18.97 9.21 13.60
N ARG A 218 -19.27 8.41 12.57
CA ARG A 218 -20.66 8.01 12.26
C ARG A 218 -21.13 7.06 13.34
N GLY A 219 -21.83 7.63 14.33
CA GLY A 219 -22.26 6.94 15.54
C GLY A 219 -22.25 7.87 16.77
N ARG A 220 -21.57 9.02 16.72
CA ARG A 220 -21.82 10.07 17.73
C ARG A 220 -23.10 10.78 17.34
N GLY A 221 -24.19 10.41 18.00
CA GLY A 221 -25.49 11.08 17.89
C GLY A 221 -25.30 12.60 17.93
N GLY A 222 -25.46 13.22 16.76
CA GLY A 222 -25.85 14.62 16.70
C GLY A 222 -27.28 14.74 17.24
N LEU A 223 -27.71 15.97 17.50
CA LEU A 223 -29.00 16.36 18.11
C LEU A 223 -30.29 15.78 17.45
N PHE A 224 -30.19 14.91 16.45
CA PHE A 224 -31.30 14.25 15.76
C PHE A 224 -31.11 12.73 15.52
N GLY A 225 -30.16 12.08 16.20
CA GLY A 225 -29.96 10.62 16.08
C GLY A 225 -30.93 9.83 16.96
N SER A 226 -32.03 9.35 16.38
CA SER A 226 -32.95 8.40 17.01
C SER A 226 -32.22 7.17 17.56
N LYS A 227 -32.45 6.84 18.84
CA LYS A 227 -32.03 5.58 19.43
C LYS A 227 -32.68 4.42 18.65
N PRO A 228 -31.98 3.32 18.35
CA PRO A 228 -32.64 2.13 17.85
C PRO A 228 -33.48 1.53 18.98
N ASP A 229 -34.80 1.46 18.78
CA ASP A 229 -35.74 0.77 19.66
C ASP A 229 -35.40 -0.73 19.72
N SER A 230 -34.79 -1.15 20.83
CA SER A 230 -34.76 -2.55 21.23
C SER A 230 -35.92 -2.79 22.21
N THR A 231 -37.12 -3.04 21.69
CA THR A 231 -38.20 -3.78 22.37
C THR A 231 -39.37 -3.98 21.41
N LYS A 232 -39.36 -5.11 20.69
CA LYS A 232 -40.61 -5.78 20.34
C LYS A 232 -40.41 -7.28 20.49
N SER A 233 -40.82 -7.76 21.66
CA SER A 233 -41.19 -9.14 21.90
C SER A 233 -42.31 -9.50 20.92
N GLU A 234 -42.04 -10.38 19.97
CA GLU A 234 -43.09 -10.99 19.17
C GLU A 234 -43.41 -12.35 19.76
N GLN A 235 -44.63 -12.42 20.29
CA GLN A 235 -45.24 -13.60 20.86
C GLN A 235 -45.48 -14.66 19.79
N LYS A 236 -45.18 -15.89 20.19
CA LYS A 236 -45.57 -17.18 19.64
C LYS A 236 -47.07 -17.25 19.30
N PRO A 237 -47.43 -17.95 18.23
CA PRO A 237 -48.40 -19.05 18.34
C PRO A 237 -47.72 -20.41 18.35
#